data_AF-A0AAV9DHM0-F1
#
_entry.id   AF-A0AAV9DHM0-F1
#
_cell.length_a   1.000
_cell.length_b   1.000
_cell.length_c   1.000
_cell.angle_alpha   90.00
_cell.angle_beta   90.00
_cell.angle_gamma   90.00
#
_symmetry.space_group_name_H-M   'P 1'
#
loop_
_entity.id
_entity.type
_entity.pdbx_description
1 polymer ?
#
loop_
_entity_poly.entity_id
_entity_poly.type
_entity_poly.pdbx_seq_one_letter_code
_entity_poly.pdbx_strand_id
1 'polypeptide(L)' 'MDYACGEGGADCGDIGPKGRCFYPDTVVAHASFAFNSYWQRTKRVGGSCSFGGTAVLISDDPSFQSCQFMLT' A
#
# COMPACT_ATOMS: atom_id res chain seq x y z
N MET A 1 7.15 -0.17 6.17
CA MET A 1 6.80 -0.97 5.00
C MET A 1 6.94 -2.46 5.29
N ASP A 2 8.05 -2.89 5.89
CA ASP A 2 8.35 -4.29 6.20
C ASP A 2 7.20 -5.04 6.89
N TYR A 3 6.59 -4.45 7.93
CA TYR A 3 5.43 -5.04 8.58
C TYR A 3 4.26 -5.28 7.62
N ALA A 4 3.92 -4.29 6.78
CA ALA A 4 2.83 -4.42 5.82
C ALA A 4 3.09 -5.58 4.84
N CYS A 5 4.29 -5.64 4.27
CA CYS A 5 4.68 -6.66 3.29
C CYS A 5 4.98 -8.04 3.91
N GLY A 6 5.26 -8.10 5.20
CA GLY A 6 5.48 -9.32 5.97
C GLY A 6 4.21 -9.77 6.67
N GLU A 7 4.20 -9.66 8.00
CA GLU A 7 3.11 -10.14 8.85
C GLU A 7 1.74 -9.50 8.57
N GLY A 8 1.73 -8.27 8.06
CA GLY A 8 0.52 -7.54 7.69
C GLY A 8 -0.18 -8.09 6.44
N GLY A 9 0.49 -8.93 5.65
CA GLY A 9 -0.12 -9.62 4.52
C GLY A 9 -0.53 -8.72 3.35
N ALA A 10 0.10 -7.55 3.20
CA ALA A 10 -0.04 -6.73 2.00
C ALA A 10 0.55 -7.44 0.78
N ASP A 11 -0.03 -7.17 -0.39
CA ASP A 11 0.58 -7.56 -1.66
C ASP A 11 1.65 -6.54 -2.06
N CYS A 12 2.91 -6.88 -1.84
CA CYS A 12 4.05 -6.03 -2.21
C CYS A 12 4.78 -6.51 -3.47
N GLY A 13 4.23 -7.47 -4.21
CA GLY A 13 4.85 -7.95 -5.46
C GLY A 13 4.88 -6.85 -6.53
N ASP A 14 3.83 -6.02 -6.59
CA ASP A 14 3.68 -5.01 -7.63
C ASP A 14 4.62 -3.80 -7.47
N ILE A 15 5.17 -3.57 -6.28
CA ILE A 15 6.14 -2.50 -6.00
C ILE A 15 7.59 -2.97 -6.12
N GLY A 16 7.81 -4.26 -6.31
CA GLY A 16 9.15 -4.81 -6.51
C GLY A 16 9.71 -4.50 -7.91
N PRO A 17 11.01 -4.76 -8.15
CA PRO A 17 11.60 -4.64 -9.47
C PRO A 17 10.80 -5.46 -10.50
N LYS A 18 10.40 -4.84 -11.62
CA LYS A 18 9.49 -5.36 -12.66
C LYS A 18 8.00 -5.39 -12.30
N GLY A 19 7.62 -4.95 -11.11
CA GLY A 19 6.22 -4.78 -10.72
C GLY A 19 5.56 -3.58 -11.41
N ARG A 20 4.24 -3.63 -11.58
CA ARG A 20 3.44 -2.58 -12.27
C ARG A 20 3.37 -1.24 -11.52
N CYS A 21 3.70 -1.26 -10.23
CA CYS A 21 3.74 -0.12 -9.31
C CYS A 21 5.17 0.22 -8.86
N PHE A 22 6.19 -0.26 -9.58
CA PHE A 22 7.57 0.08 -9.25
C PHE A 22 7.86 1.57 -9.45
N TYR A 23 7.29 2.19 -10.50
CA TYR A 23 7.48 3.62 -10.78
C TYR A 23 6.31 4.47 -10.26
N PRO A 24 6.59 5.63 -9.64
CA PRO A 24 7.92 6.18 -9.36
C PRO A 24 8.68 5.39 -8.27
N ASP A 25 9.97 5.15 -8.51
CA ASP A 25 10.84 4.37 -7.60
C ASP A 25 11.23 5.23 -6.39
N THR A 26 10.26 5.39 -5.48
CA THR A 26 10.41 6.15 -4.25
C THR A 26 9.80 5.39 -3.10
N VAL A 27 10.42 5.52 -1.93
CA VAL A 27 9.94 4.89 -0.69
C VAL A 27 8.49 5.29 -0.39
N VAL A 28 8.10 6.54 -0.66
CA VAL A 28 6.73 7.01 -0.40
C VAL A 28 5.72 6.33 -1.31
N ALA A 29 6.01 6.18 -2.60
CA ALA A 29 5.10 5.51 -3.54
C ALA A 29 4.92 4.03 -3.18
N HIS A 30 6.02 3.33 -2.93
CA HIS A 30 6.01 1.92 -2.52
C HIS A 30 5.30 1.71 -1.18
N ALA A 31 5.57 2.56 -0.19
CA ALA A 31 4.91 2.51 1.11
C ALA A 31 3.41 2.79 0.98
N SER A 32 3.01 3.78 0.18
CA SER A 32 1.60 4.11 -0.04
C SER A 32 0.83 2.92 -0.60
N PHE A 33 1.38 2.22 -1.58
CA PHE A 33 0.78 1.02 -2.14
C PHE A 33 0.69 -0.12 -1.13
N ALA A 34 1.80 -0.42 -0.43
CA ALA A 34 1.84 -1.47 0.60
C ALA A 34 0.86 -1.20 1.74
N PHE A 35 0.78 0.05 2.21
CA PHE A 35 -0.10 0.47 3.30
C PHE A 35 -1.56 0.41 2.89
N ASN A 36 -1.89 0.83 1.66
CA ASN A 36 -3.24 0.67 1.14
C ASN A 36 -3.63 -0.82 1.04
N SER A 37 -2.76 -1.66 0.46
CA SER A 37 -3.00 -3.10 0.34
C SER A 37 -3.23 -3.77 1.71
N TYR A 38 -2.42 -3.43 2.72
CA TYR A 38 -2.64 -3.83 4.11
C TYR A 38 -3.99 -3.35 4.66
N TRP A 39 -4.29 -2.05 4.47
CA TRP A 39 -5.49 -1.43 5.02
C TRP A 39 -6.75 -2.08 4.47
N GLN A 40 -6.84 -2.29 3.16
CA GLN A 40 -8.01 -2.92 2.55
C GLN A 40 -8.26 -4.34 3.08
N ARG A 41 -7.19 -5.09 3.34
CA ARG A 41 -7.26 -6.46 3.87
C ARG A 41 -7.64 -6.52 5.35
N THR A 42 -7.20 -5.55 6.13
CA THR A 42 -7.28 -5.62 7.61
C THR A 42 -8.33 -4.67 8.22
N LYS A 43 -8.81 -3.65 7.50
CA LYS A 43 -9.76 -2.65 8.02
C LYS A 43 -11.02 -3.27 8.63
N ARG A 44 -11.49 -4.40 8.10
CA ARG A 44 -12.70 -5.10 8.57
C ARG A 44 -12.49 -5.86 9.88
N VAL A 45 -11.24 -6.16 10.24
CA VAL A 45 -10.87 -6.91 11.45
C VAL A 45 -10.13 -6.05 12.48
N GLY A 46 -10.20 -4.72 12.34
CA GLY A 46 -9.61 -3.78 13.28
C GLY A 46 -8.14 -3.42 13.02
N GLY A 47 -7.64 -3.65 11.80
CA GLY A 47 -6.32 -3.14 11.39
C GLY A 47 -6.23 -1.61 11.51
N SER A 48 -5.00 -1.08 11.55
CA SER A 48 -4.75 0.36 11.73
C SER A 48 -3.92 0.93 10.59
N CYS A 49 -4.37 2.04 9.99
CA CYS A 49 -3.66 2.76 8.93
C CYS A 49 -2.73 3.87 9.48
N SER A 50 -2.20 3.71 10.70
CA SER A 50 -1.33 4.75 11.30
C SER A 50 0.14 4.59 10.89
N PHE A 51 0.66 3.35 10.83
CA PHE A 51 2.07 3.04 10.53
C PHE A 51 3.07 3.98 11.24
N GLY A 52 2.86 4.25 12.53
CA GLY A 52 3.70 5.17 13.31
C GLY A 52 3.53 6.65 12.94
N GLY A 53 2.37 7.03 12.41
CA GLY A 53 2.07 8.39 11.93
C GLY A 53 2.56 8.68 10.50
N THR A 54 3.01 7.66 9.77
CA THR A 54 3.54 7.81 8.40
C THR A 54 2.50 7.57 7.31
N ALA A 55 1.27 7.24 7.70
CA ALA A 55 0.16 6.96 6.79
C ALA A 55 -1.08 7.77 7.17
N VAL A 56 -1.86 8.13 6.15
CA VAL A 56 -3.13 8.84 6.27
C VAL A 56 -4.17 8.19 5.37
N LEU A 57 -5.43 8.27 5.77
CA LEU A 57 -6.55 7.87 4.92
C LEU A 57 -6.88 9.00 3.95
N ILE A 58 -7.05 8.65 2.69
CA ILE A 58 -7.53 9.54 1.63
C ILE A 58 -8.81 8.94 1.03
N SER A 59 -9.68 9.80 0.51
CA SER A 59 -10.90 9.39 -0.21
C SER A 59 -10.68 9.28 -1.72
N ASP A 60 -9.67 9.97 -2.24
CA ASP A 60 -9.35 9.97 -3.66
C ASP A 60 -8.54 8.73 -4.03
N ASP A 61 -8.82 8.17 -5.21
CA ASP A 61 -8.06 7.05 -5.76
C ASP A 61 -6.67 7.52 -6.22
N PRO A 62 -5.57 7.06 -5.59
CA PRO A 62 -4.21 7.44 -5.96
C PRO A 62 -3.67 6.64 -7.16
N SER A 63 -4.49 5.79 -7.79
CA SER A 63 -4.10 4.97 -8.95
C SER A 63 -3.60 5.83 -10.11
N PHE A 64 -2.53 5.38 -10.74
CA PHE A 64 -1.89 6.09 -11.85
C PHE A 64 -1.34 5.09 -12.87
N GLN A 65 -1.71 5.28 -14.14
CA GLN A 65 -1.31 4.40 -15.25
C GLN A 65 -1.55 2.91 -14.93
N SER A 66 -0.50 2.08 -14.99
CA SER A 66 -0.53 0.66 -14.69
C SER A 66 -0.57 0.35 -13.18
N CYS A 67 -0.33 1.34 -12.33
CA CYS A 67 -0.35 1.17 -10.89
C CYS A 67 -1.76 1.42 -10.34
N GLN A 68 -2.46 0.34 -10.03
CA GLN A 68 -3.85 0.36 -9.58
C GLN A 68 -3.93 -0.05 -8.11
N PHE A 69 -4.45 0.84 -7.27
CA PHE A 69 -4.66 0.64 -5.85
C PHE A 69 -5.99 -0.10 -5.64
N MET A 70 -6.01 -1.06 -4.72
CA MET A 70 -7.26 -1.71 -4.31
C MET A 70 -8.08 -0.74 -3.45
N LEU A 71 -9.37 -0.59 -3.71
CA LEU A 71 -10.24 0.37 -2.98
C LEU A 71 -11.33 -0.28 -2.10
N THR A 72 -11.55 -1.59 -2.20
CA THR A 72 -12.71 -2.28 -1.59
C THR A 72 -12.35 -3.34 -0.55
#